data_AF-A0A812S2B4-F1
#
_entry.id   AF-A0A812S2B4-F1
#
_cell.length_a   1.000
_cell.length_b   1.000
_cell.length_c   1.000
_cell.angle_alpha   90.00
_cell.angle_beta   90.00
_cell.angle_gamma   90.00
#
_symmetry.space_group_name_H-M   'P 1'
#
loop_
_entity.id
_entity.type
_entity.pdbx_description
1 polymer ?
#
loop_
_entity_poly.entity_id
_entity_poly.type
_entity_poly.pdbx_seq_one_letter_code
_entity_poly.pdbx_strand_id
1 'polypeptide(L)'
;MSLRAWRCGGRIEIVPCSRMGHVFRAKNPYIVHVPEVMKNTKRAALVWLDDYMEDYYKKVPYARRIQAGDVSERLRLKESLHCQSMDWYIDNIYPELRAERPP
;
A
#
# COMPACT_ATOMS: atom_id res chain seq x y z
N MET A 1 0.61 -2.01 -5.62
CA MET A 1 -0.16 -2.66 -6.70
C MET A 1 -1.48 -3.24 -6.19
N SER A 2 -1.49 -3.92 -5.04
CA SER A 2 -2.70 -4.55 -4.50
C SER A 2 -3.87 -3.59 -4.27
N LEU A 3 -3.63 -2.44 -3.64
CA LEU A 3 -4.66 -1.42 -3.41
C LEU A 3 -5.30 -0.93 -4.71
N ARG A 4 -4.51 -0.74 -5.78
CA ARG A 4 -5.03 -0.38 -7.10
C ARG A 4 -5.91 -1.47 -7.68
N ALA A 5 -5.46 -2.74 -7.62
CA ALA A 5 -6.21 -3.84 -8.20
C ALA A 5 -7.60 -3.93 -7.57
N TRP A 6 -7.70 -4.00 -6.24
CA TRP A 6 -8.97 -4.08 -5.54
C TRP A 6 -9.84 -2.84 -5.69
N ARG A 7 -9.25 -1.65 -5.50
CA ARG A 7 -10.03 -0.41 -5.48
C ARG A 7 -10.49 0.04 -6.86
N CYS A 8 -9.87 -0.42 -7.94
CA CYS A 8 -10.19 0.03 -9.30
C CYS A 8 -10.83 -1.07 -10.17
N GLY A 9 -11.59 -1.98 -9.55
CA GLY A 9 -12.42 -2.97 -10.26
C GLY A 9 -11.77 -4.32 -10.59
N GLY A 10 -10.54 -4.55 -10.14
CA GLY A 10 -9.86 -5.85 -10.22
C GLY A 10 -10.01 -6.67 -8.92
N ARG A 11 -9.34 -7.82 -8.90
CA ARG A 11 -9.27 -8.73 -7.74
C ARG A 11 -7.90 -9.40 -7.66
N ILE A 12 -7.57 -9.90 -6.47
CA ILE A 12 -6.35 -10.70 -6.24
C ILE A 12 -6.75 -12.05 -5.67
N GLU A 13 -6.25 -13.11 -6.29
CA GLU A 13 -6.55 -14.49 -5.90
C GLU A 13 -5.25 -15.28 -5.73
N ILE A 14 -5.21 -16.13 -4.70
CA ILE A 14 -4.17 -17.13 -4.53
C ILE A 14 -4.73 -18.43 -5.12
N VAL A 15 -4.15 -18.89 -6.23
CA VAL A 15 -4.62 -20.09 -6.96
C VAL A 15 -3.89 -21.34 -6.43
N PRO A 16 -4.55 -22.24 -5.67
CA PRO A 16 -3.86 -23.36 -5.02
C PRO A 16 -3.31 -24.41 -5.97
N CYS A 17 -3.78 -24.44 -7.22
CA CYS A 17 -3.32 -25.38 -8.24
C CYS A 17 -2.05 -24.89 -8.97
N SER A 18 -1.73 -23.60 -8.91
CA SER A 18 -0.52 -23.02 -9.50
C SER A 18 0.56 -22.92 -8.41
N ARG A 19 1.68 -23.62 -8.58
CA ARG A 19 2.73 -23.73 -7.57
C ARG A 19 4.06 -23.23 -8.12
N MET A 20 4.66 -22.26 -7.42
CA MET A 20 6.04 -21.84 -7.65
C MET A 20 6.77 -21.75 -6.31
N GLY A 21 8.00 -22.28 -6.26
CA GLY A 21 8.87 -22.16 -5.10
C GLY A 21 9.59 -20.81 -5.10
N HIS A 22 9.65 -20.16 -3.93
CA HIS A 22 10.46 -18.96 -3.72
C HIS A 22 11.44 -19.21 -2.57
N VAL A 23 12.74 -18.98 -2.82
CA VAL A 23 13.76 -19.06 -1.77
C VAL A 23 13.76 -17.75 -0.99
N PHE A 24 13.09 -17.75 0.16
CA PHE A 24 13.10 -16.60 1.07
C PHE A 24 14.50 -16.44 1.68
N ARG A 25 15.06 -15.24 1.51
CA ARG A 25 16.37 -14.88 2.05
C ARG A 25 16.19 -14.13 3.37
N ALA A 26 17.04 -14.43 4.35
CA ALA A 26 17.02 -13.72 5.63
C ALA A 26 17.54 -12.27 5.53
N LYS A 27 18.44 -12.00 4.58
CA LYS A 27 19.05 -10.67 4.34
C LYS A 27 19.24 -10.44 2.84
N ASN A 28 19.25 -9.17 2.45
CA ASN A 28 19.55 -8.77 1.08
C ASN A 28 21.05 -8.98 0.79
N PRO A 29 21.43 -9.69 -0.29
CA PRO A 29 22.84 -9.92 -0.63
C PRO A 29 23.47 -8.71 -1.37
N TYR A 30 22.72 -7.63 -1.54
CA TYR A 30 23.15 -6.39 -2.17
C TYR A 30 22.72 -5.20 -1.29
N ILE A 31 23.38 -4.06 -1.51
CA ILE A 31 23.11 -2.82 -0.78
C ILE A 31 21.70 -2.34 -1.09
N VAL A 32 20.92 -2.09 -0.04
CA VAL A 32 19.57 -1.51 -0.15
C VAL A 32 19.63 -0.04 0.21
N HIS A 33 19.20 0.81 -0.71
CA HIS A 33 19.00 2.22 -0.44
C HIS A 33 17.69 2.42 0.34
N VAL A 34 17.77 2.29 1.67
CA VAL A 34 16.63 2.45 2.59
C VAL A 34 15.82 3.74 2.34
N PRO A 35 16.43 4.91 2.06
CA PRO A 35 15.66 6.12 1.76
C PRO A 35 14.71 5.96 0.57
N GLU A 36 15.10 5.19 -0.44
CA GLU A 36 14.29 4.95 -1.64
C GLU A 36 13.12 4.01 -1.36
N VAL A 37 13.35 2.95 -0.59
CA VAL A 37 12.28 2.05 -0.12
C VAL A 37 11.23 2.86 0.63
N MET A 38 11.67 3.72 1.55
CA MET A 38 10.76 4.55 2.33
C MET A 38 10.04 5.61 1.50
N LYS A 39 10.73 6.23 0.52
CA LYS A 39 10.11 7.13 -0.46
C LYS A 39 9.00 6.41 -1.22
N ASN A 40 9.25 5.20 -1.70
CA ASN A 40 8.29 4.40 -2.45
C ASN A 40 7.06 4.03 -1.61
N THR A 41 7.27 3.62 -0.35
CA THR A 41 6.17 3.36 0.60
C THR A 41 5.36 4.62 0.85
N LYS A 42 6.00 5.79 1.08
CA LYS A 42 5.29 7.06 1.28
C LYS A 42 4.50 7.48 0.03
N ARG A 43 5.03 7.27 -1.17
CA ARG A 43 4.30 7.55 -2.43
C ARG A 43 3.06 6.68 -2.57
N ALA A 44 3.16 5.39 -2.23
CA ALA A 44 2.00 4.51 -2.22
C ALA A 44 0.97 4.96 -1.18
N ALA A 45 1.42 5.32 0.02
CA ALA A 45 0.56 5.82 1.09
C ALA A 45 -0.23 7.07 0.65
N LEU A 46 0.48 8.09 0.12
CA LEU A 46 -0.13 9.36 -0.31
C LEU A 46 -1.21 9.18 -1.38
N VAL A 47 -1.09 8.18 -2.24
CA VAL A 47 -2.05 7.95 -3.32
C VAL A 47 -3.23 7.09 -2.85
N TRP A 48 -2.98 6.11 -1.97
CA TRP A 48 -3.91 5.01 -1.70
C TRP A 48 -4.39 4.88 -0.25
N LEU A 49 -3.97 5.71 0.69
CA LEU A 49 -4.47 5.63 2.07
C LEU A 49 -5.48 6.70 2.43
N ASP A 50 -5.72 7.69 1.58
CA ASP A 50 -6.75 8.72 1.79
C ASP A 50 -6.60 9.32 3.21
N ASP A 51 -7.67 9.38 4.00
CA ASP A 51 -7.68 9.92 5.37
C ASP A 51 -6.90 9.06 6.39
N TYR A 52 -6.49 7.83 6.02
CA TYR A 52 -5.67 6.95 6.87
C TYR A 52 -4.18 7.30 6.83
N MET A 53 -3.79 8.38 6.14
CA MET A 53 -2.41 8.88 6.15
C MET A 53 -1.90 9.20 7.55
N GLU A 54 -2.77 9.71 8.43
CA GLU A 54 -2.39 10.01 9.81
C GLU A 54 -2.13 8.74 10.63
N ASP A 55 -2.89 7.66 10.40
CA ASP A 55 -2.63 6.37 11.02
C ASP A 55 -1.31 5.76 10.54
N TYR A 56 -0.99 5.90 9.25
CA TYR A 56 0.32 5.54 8.71
C TYR A 56 1.45 6.30 9.42
N TYR A 57 1.31 7.61 9.62
CA TYR A 57 2.32 8.40 10.33
C TYR A 57 2.40 8.10 11.82
N LYS A 58 1.31 7.70 12.49
CA LYS A 58 1.37 7.23 13.88
C LYS A 58 2.23 5.96 14.00
N LYS A 59 2.09 5.03 13.04
CA LYS A 59 2.87 3.77 13.00
C LYS A 59 4.30 3.99 12.52
N VAL A 60 4.53 4.95 11.62
CA VAL A 60 5.84 5.24 11.02
C VAL A 60 6.16 6.75 11.11
N PRO A 61 6.44 7.31 12.30
CA PRO A 61 6.53 8.76 12.50
C PRO A 61 7.59 9.46 11.64
N TYR A 62 8.72 8.81 11.43
CA TYR A 62 9.81 9.37 10.62
C TYR A 62 9.43 9.56 9.14
N ALA A 63 8.41 8.85 8.64
CA ALA A 63 7.94 9.02 7.27
C ALA A 63 7.41 10.43 6.98
N ARG A 64 7.03 11.22 8.00
CA ARG A 64 6.66 12.63 7.82
C ARG A 64 7.79 13.45 7.17
N ARG A 65 9.04 13.19 7.56
CA ARG A 65 10.23 13.92 7.08
C ARG A 65 10.72 13.49 5.70
N ILE A 66 10.20 12.39 5.18
CA ILE A 66 10.66 11.82 3.90
C ILE A 66 10.03 12.58 2.73
N GLN A 67 10.84 13.02 1.78
CA GLN A 67 10.35 13.68 0.58
C GLN A 67 9.86 12.64 -0.44
N ALA A 68 8.56 12.64 -0.72
CA ALA A 68 7.94 11.69 -1.65
C ALA A 68 8.12 12.08 -3.13
N GLY A 69 8.45 13.35 -3.39
CA GLY A 69 8.34 13.96 -4.72
C GLY A 69 6.89 14.11 -5.17
N ASP A 70 6.69 14.51 -6.43
CA ASP A 70 5.36 14.70 -6.99
C ASP A 70 4.62 13.37 -7.22
N VAL A 71 3.35 13.32 -6.82
CA VAL A 71 2.43 12.18 -6.99
C VAL A 71 1.17 12.56 -7.78
N SER A 72 1.09 13.78 -8.31
CA SER A 72 -0.10 14.34 -8.97
C SER A 72 -0.56 13.50 -10.17
N GLU A 73 0.37 12.93 -10.95
CA GLU A 73 0.02 12.00 -12.04
C GLU A 73 -0.70 10.75 -11.54
N ARG A 74 -0.31 10.22 -10.37
CA ARG A 74 -0.92 9.01 -9.79
C ARG A 74 -2.27 9.31 -9.15
N LEU A 75 -2.45 10.50 -8.60
CA LEU A 75 -3.75 10.98 -8.13
C LEU A 75 -4.73 11.13 -9.30
N ARG A 76 -4.32 11.79 -10.39
CA ARG A 76 -5.13 11.89 -11.62
C ARG A 76 -5.49 10.52 -12.20
N LEU A 77 -4.55 9.57 -12.19
CA LEU A 77 -4.83 8.20 -12.62
C LEU A 77 -5.91 7.54 -11.76
N LYS A 78 -5.81 7.65 -10.44
CA LYS A 78 -6.80 7.09 -9.49
C LYS A 78 -8.19 7.68 -9.73
N GLU A 79 -8.28 8.98 -9.97
CA GLU A 79 -9.53 9.66 -10.32
C GLU A 79 -10.09 9.18 -11.66
N SER A 80 -9.25 9.10 -12.70
CA SER A 80 -9.65 8.67 -14.05
C SER A 80 -10.15 7.22 -14.11
N LEU A 81 -9.70 6.37 -13.18
CA LEU A 81 -10.11 4.98 -13.07
C LEU A 81 -11.33 4.80 -12.15
N HIS A 82 -11.88 5.89 -11.61
CA HIS A 82 -13.01 5.87 -10.68
C HIS A 82 -12.83 4.88 -9.53
N CYS A 83 -11.63 4.84 -8.95
CA CYS A 83 -11.31 3.89 -7.90
C CYS A 83 -12.10 4.18 -6.61
N GLN A 84 -12.53 3.13 -5.92
CA GLN A 84 -13.19 3.14 -4.62
C GLN A 84 -12.31 3.77 -3.54
N SER A 85 -12.91 4.23 -2.43
CA SER A 85 -12.19 4.81 -1.27
C SER A 85 -11.39 3.77 -0.48
N MET A 86 -10.49 4.22 0.39
CA MET A 86 -9.80 3.33 1.34
C MET A 86 -10.76 2.75 2.37
N ASP A 87 -11.81 3.48 2.78
CA ASP A 87 -12.86 2.95 3.63
C ASP A 87 -13.55 1.75 2.98
N TRP A 88 -13.96 1.88 1.72
CA TRP A 88 -14.57 0.78 0.97
C TRP A 88 -13.65 -0.44 0.94
N TYR A 89 -12.34 -0.24 0.75
CA TYR A 89 -11.38 -1.34 0.78
C TYR A 89 -11.34 -2.04 2.15
N ILE A 90 -11.31 -1.28 3.24
CA ILE A 90 -11.29 -1.86 4.59
C ILE A 90 -12.61 -2.57 4.87
N ASP A 91 -13.74 -1.98 4.51
CA ASP A 91 -15.07 -2.55 4.80
C ASP A 91 -15.37 -3.81 3.98
N ASN A 92 -14.90 -3.88 2.73
CA ASN A 92 -15.33 -4.92 1.78
C ASN A 92 -14.23 -5.94 1.47
N ILE A 93 -12.94 -5.57 1.58
CA ILE A 93 -11.81 -6.41 1.15
C ILE A 93 -10.94 -6.85 2.32
N TYR A 94 -10.73 -6.01 3.34
CA TYR A 94 -9.89 -6.35 4.49
C TYR A 94 -10.49 -5.92 5.84
N PRO A 95 -11.71 -6.39 6.19
CA PRO A 95 -12.44 -5.97 7.40
C PRO A 95 -11.74 -6.40 8.70
N GLU A 96 -11.01 -7.53 8.69
CA GLU A 96 -10.23 -8.02 9.82
C GLU A 96 -9.17 -7.02 10.30
N LEU A 97 -8.71 -6.10 9.43
CA LEU A 97 -7.79 -5.03 9.82
C LEU A 97 -8.34 -4.16 10.98
N ARG A 98 -9.67 -3.99 11.07
CA ARG A 98 -10.30 -3.27 12.18
C ARG A 98 -10.33 -4.09 13.46
N ALA A 99 -10.47 -5.41 13.36
CA ALA A 99 -10.48 -6.31 14.52
C ALA A 99 -9.10 -6.43 15.19
N GLU A 100 -8.02 -6.22 14.43
CA GLU A 100 -6.64 -6.26 14.92
C GLU A 100 -6.19 -4.97 15.65
N ARG A 101 -7.02 -3.91 15.66
CA ARG A 101 -6.74 -2.69 16.41
C ARG A 101 -7.23 -2.90 17.87
N PRO A 102 -6.35 -3.07 18.88
CA PRO A 102 -6.82 -3.06 20.26
C PRO A 102 -7.44 -1.68 20.58
N PRO A 103 -8.41 -1.62 21.51
CA PRO A 103 -9.04 -0.36 21.93
C PRO A 103 -8.02 0.68 22.39
#